data_AF-A0A6M5JH30-F1
#
_entry.id   AF-A0A6M5JH30-F1
#
_cell.length_a   1.000
_cell.length_b   1.000
_cell.length_c   1.000
_cell.angle_alpha   90.00
_cell.angle_beta   90.00
_cell.angle_gamma   90.00
#
_symmetry.space_group_name_H-M   'P 1'
#
loop_
_entity.id
_entity.type
_entity.pdbx_description
1 polymer ?
#
loop_
_entity_poly.entity_id
_entity_poly.type
_entity_poly.pdbx_seq_one_letter_code
_entity_poly.pdbx_strand_id
1 'polypeptide(L)' 'MDIRQRLAKNLRRLREEKGWSQEAFAHEAGIHRTYVSDIERCARNPTITVVEKLAGPLGVSAGRLLD' A
#
# COMPACT_ATOMS: atom_id res chain seq x y z
N MET A 1 9.83 2.64 14.72
CA MET A 1 9.41 2.61 13.30
C MET A 1 8.35 3.69 13.13
N ASP A 2 8.56 4.64 12.20
CA ASP A 2 7.59 5.73 11.98
C ASP A 2 6.34 5.24 11.23
N ILE A 3 5.31 6.07 11.14
CA ILE A 3 4.04 5.71 10.49
C ILE A 3 4.20 5.35 9.00
N ARG A 4 5.13 5.98 8.28
CA ARG A 4 5.36 5.71 6.85
C ARG A 4 6.04 4.37 6.65
N GLN A 5 6.97 4.02 7.55
CA GLN A 5 7.56 2.69 7.56
C GLN A 5 6.50 1.62 7.83
N ARG A 6 5.55 1.86 8.75
CA ARG A 6 4.45 0.89 9.05
C ARG A 6 3.59 0.65 7.83
N LEU A 7 3.16 1.74 7.19
CA LEU A 7 2.46 1.69 5.91
C LEU A 7 3.23 0.87 4.87
N ALA A 8 4.51 1.21 4.62
CA ALA A 8 5.33 0.54 3.61
C ALA A 8 5.46 -0.97 3.86
N LYS A 9 5.72 -1.36 5.11
CA LYS A 9 5.88 -2.76 5.51
C LYS A 9 4.57 -3.54 5.39
N ASN A 10 3.48 -3.00 5.91
CA ASN A 10 2.18 -3.68 5.91
C ASN A 10 1.59 -3.78 4.51
N LEU A 11 1.72 -2.72 3.70
CA LEU A 11 1.28 -2.72 2.31
C LEU A 11 1.96 -3.83 1.52
N ARG A 12 3.30 -3.91 1.61
CA ARG A 12 4.09 -4.93 0.94
C ARG A 12 3.70 -6.34 1.40
N ARG A 13 3.63 -6.55 2.72
CA ARG A 13 3.27 -7.84 3.32
C ARG A 13 1.90 -8.33 2.84
N LEU A 14 0.87 -7.48 2.94
CA LEU A 14 -0.50 -7.84 2.54
C LEU A 14 -0.62 -8.07 1.03
N ARG A 15 0.12 -7.29 0.23
CA ARG A 15 0.20 -7.49 -1.23
C ARG A 15 0.81 -8.85 -1.57
N GLU A 16 1.92 -9.20 -0.92
CA GLU A 16 2.61 -10.48 -1.12
C GLU A 16 1.78 -11.68 -0.60
N GLU A 17 1.05 -11.52 0.50
CA GLU A 17 0.08 -12.52 1.01
C GLU A 17 -1.05 -12.82 0.01
N LYS A 18 -1.44 -11.83 -0.81
CA LYS A 18 -2.37 -12.03 -1.93
C LYS A 18 -1.73 -12.55 -3.21
N GLY A 19 -0.41 -12.75 -3.22
CA GLY A 19 0.33 -13.17 -4.42
C GLY A 19 0.42 -12.11 -5.52
N TRP A 20 0.20 -10.83 -5.19
CA TRP A 20 0.18 -9.76 -6.18
C TRP A 20 1.56 -9.18 -6.42
N SER A 21 1.90 -8.96 -7.70
CA SER A 21 3.01 -8.06 -8.05
C SER A 21 2.64 -6.60 -7.75
N GLN A 22 3.63 -5.71 -7.71
CA GLN A 22 3.35 -4.26 -7.59
C GLN A 22 2.47 -3.75 -8.74
N GLU A 23 2.62 -4.31 -9.94
CA GLU A 23 1.85 -3.93 -11.13
C GLU A 23 0.39 -4.39 -11.04
N ALA A 24 0.17 -5.66 -10.66
CA ALA A 24 -1.17 -6.19 -10.45
C ALA A 24 -1.89 -5.42 -9.35
N PHE A 25 -1.25 -5.18 -8.21
CA PHE A 25 -1.85 -4.40 -7.13
C PHE A 25 -2.13 -2.95 -7.51
N ALA A 26 -1.23 -2.30 -8.26
CA ALA A 26 -1.42 -0.94 -8.73
C ALA A 26 -2.64 -0.84 -9.67
N HIS A 27 -2.83 -1.83 -10.53
CA HIS A 27 -4.02 -1.95 -11.38
C HIS A 27 -5.29 -2.05 -10.55
N GLU A 28 -5.35 -2.99 -9.59
CA GLU A 28 -6.51 -3.16 -8.70
C GLU A 28 -6.80 -1.91 -7.85
N ALA A 29 -5.76 -1.23 -7.37
CA ALA A 29 -5.87 0.00 -6.59
C ALA A 29 -6.13 1.25 -7.47
N GLY A 30 -6.13 1.12 -8.80
CA GLY A 30 -6.29 2.23 -9.73
C GLY A 30 -5.26 3.34 -9.52
N ILE A 31 -4.00 2.99 -9.28
CA ILE A 31 -2.88 3.93 -9.12
C ILE A 31 -1.70 3.51 -9.98
N HIS A 32 -0.72 4.41 -10.17
CA HIS A 32 0.45 4.09 -10.96
C HIS A 32 1.39 3.13 -10.20
N ARG A 33 1.93 2.12 -10.89
CA ARG A 33 2.87 1.13 -10.30
C ARG A 33 4.06 1.77 -9.60
N THR A 34 4.63 2.84 -10.16
CA THR A 34 5.76 3.54 -9.52
C THR A 34 5.37 4.16 -8.18
N TYR A 35 4.11 4.57 -8.01
CA TYR A 35 3.62 5.12 -6.76
C TYR A 35 3.52 4.04 -5.67
N VAL A 36 3.05 2.82 -6.01
CA VAL A 36 3.13 1.65 -5.13
C VAL A 36 4.58 1.40 -4.72
N SER A 37 5.50 1.35 -5.69
CA SER A 37 6.93 1.12 -5.45
C SER A 37 7.55 2.18 -4.54
N ASP A 38 7.17 3.45 -4.72
CA ASP A 38 7.64 4.54 -3.88
C ASP A 38 7.12 4.43 -2.44
N ILE A 39 5.86 4.06 -2.26
CA ILE A 39 5.26 3.88 -0.92
C ILE A 39 5.93 2.71 -0.20
N GLU A 40 6.13 1.57 -0.86
CA GLU A 40 6.79 0.40 -0.26
C GLU A 40 8.27 0.63 0.08
N ARG A 41 8.91 1.62 -0.56
CA ARG A 41 10.27 2.08 -0.24
C ARG A 41 10.30 3.26 0.73
N CYS A 42 9.14 3.68 1.26
CA CYS A 42 9.00 4.84 2.14
C CYS A 42 9.48 6.17 1.51
N ALA A 43 9.49 6.27 0.19
CA ALA A 43 9.92 7.45 -0.58
C ALA A 43 8.82 8.51 -0.76
N ARG A 44 7.57 8.17 -0.41
CA ARG A 44 6.41 9.07 -0.50
C ARG A 44 5.64 9.12 0.81
N ASN A 45 4.99 10.25 1.05
CA ASN A 45 3.99 10.40 2.10
C ASN A 45 2.60 10.48 1.45
N PRO A 46 1.87 9.35 1.32
CA PRO A 46 0.54 9.35 0.72
C PRO A 46 -0.48 10.08 1.61
N THR A 47 -1.49 10.68 0.97
CA THR A 47 -2.63 11.25 1.69
C THR A 47 -3.48 10.15 2.32
N ILE A 48 -4.29 10.50 3.32
CA ILE A 48 -5.18 9.53 3.97
C ILE A 48 -6.17 8.86 3.00
N THR A 49 -6.62 9.60 1.98
CA THR A 49 -7.48 9.07 0.92
C THR A 49 -6.79 8.04 0.03
N VAL A 50 -5.48 8.21 -0.22
CA VAL A 50 -4.68 7.19 -0.92
C VAL A 50 -4.53 5.95 -0.05
N VAL A 51 -4.29 6.11 1.26
CA VAL A 51 -4.19 4.96 2.18
C VAL A 51 -5.48 4.14 2.19
N GLU A 52 -6.64 4.80 2.20
CA GLU A 52 -7.94 4.13 2.04
C GLU A 52 -8.06 3.40 0.70
N LYS A 53 -7.67 4.03 -0.41
CA LYS A 53 -7.68 3.42 -1.74
C LYS A 53 -6.80 2.17 -1.83
N LEU A 54 -5.63 2.19 -1.20
CA LEU A 54 -4.71 1.05 -1.14
C LEU A 54 -5.29 -0.12 -0.33
N ALA A 55 -6.05 0.18 0.71
CA ALA A 55 -6.62 -0.83 1.60
C ALA A 55 -7.77 -1.61 0.93
N GLY A 56 -8.51 -0.95 0.03
CA GLY A 56 -9.67 -1.52 -0.69
C GLY A 56 -9.38 -2.86 -1.37
N PRO A 57 -8.45 -2.95 -2.34
CA PRO A 57 -8.11 -4.21 -3.01
C PRO A 57 -7.56 -5.27 -2.05
N LEU A 58 -6.85 -4.85 -1.00
CA LEU A 58 -6.34 -5.76 0.02
C LEU A 58 -7.46 -6.33 0.92
N GLY A 59 -8.66 -5.76 0.88
CA GLY A 59 -9.81 -6.22 1.68
C GLY A 59 -9.64 -5.94 3.18
N VAL A 60 -8.90 -4.87 3.53
CA VAL A 60 -8.63 -4.47 4.90
C VAL A 60 -9.02 -3.01 5.13
N SER A 61 -9.10 -2.59 6.39
CA SER A 61 -9.28 -1.17 6.72
C SER A 61 -7.97 -0.39 6.51
N ALA A 62 -8.07 0.93 6.29
CA ALA A 62 -6.90 1.80 6.20
C ALA A 62 -6.02 1.72 7.47
N GLY A 63 -6.64 1.58 8.65
CA GLY A 63 -5.94 1.40 9.92
C GLY A 63 -5.03 0.17 9.94
N ARG A 64 -5.44 -0.92 9.28
CA ARG A 64 -4.65 -2.15 9.20
C ARG A 64 -3.33 -1.96 8.44
N LEU A 65 -3.28 -1.01 7.51
CA LEU A 65 -2.03 -0.64 6.85
C LEU A 65 -1.11 0.15 7.78
N LEU A 66 -1.70 0.85 8.75
CA LEU A 66 -0.97 1.69 9.66
C LEU A 66 -0.51 0.95 10.91
N ASP A 67 -1.15 -0.12 11.38
CA ASP A 67 -0.80 -0.84 12.63
C ASP A 67 0.71 -1.14 12.81
#